data_AF-A0A392SHC6-F1
#
_entry.id   AF-A0A392SHC6-F1
#
_cell.length_a   1.000
_cell.length_b   1.000
_cell.length_c   1.000
_cell.angle_alpha   90.00
_cell.angle_beta   90.00
_cell.angle_gamma   90.00
#
_symmetry.space_group_name_H-M   'P 1'
#
loop_
_entity.id
_entity.type
_entity.pdbx_description
1 polymer ?
#
loop_
_entity_poly.entity_id
_entity_poly.type
_entity_poly.pdbx_seq_one_letter_code
_entity_poly.pdbx_strand_id
1 'polypeptide(L)'
;MYEESVRGFKEVYYGIRPTTMVGWNNIVRRGYRVDENNNVVHGPDGQPIEDDFARFPFYWTKEHYLMNPNEFVFGRERLSQEEFADYQKLLAYVKTFPANVWE
;
A
#
# COMPACT_ATOMS: atom_id res chain seq x y z
N MET A 1 8.83 -26.58 -4.07
CA MET A 1 9.30 -26.34 -2.69
C MET A 1 9.91 -24.95 -2.72
N TYR A 2 9.26 -23.96 -2.10
CA TYR A 2 9.74 -22.57 -2.15
C TYR A 2 10.80 -22.38 -1.06
N GLU A 3 12.00 -21.92 -1.43
CA GLU A 3 13.14 -21.72 -0.53
C GLU A 3 12.94 -20.49 0.39
N GLU A 4 12.16 -19.50 -0.05
CA GLU A 4 11.78 -18.33 0.74
C GLU A 4 10.25 -18.16 0.69
N SER A 5 9.56 -18.94 1.51
CA SER A 5 8.16 -18.64 1.82
C SER A 5 8.15 -17.62 2.94
N VAL A 6 7.62 -16.42 2.69
CA VAL A 6 7.26 -15.50 3.78
C VAL A 6 6.00 -16.00 4.47
N ARG A 7 6.08 -17.20 5.08
CA ARG A 7 5.09 -17.69 6.04
C ARG A 7 5.01 -16.63 7.14
N GLY A 8 3.83 -16.05 7.32
CA GLY A 8 3.60 -14.97 8.27
C GLY A 8 3.56 -13.57 7.65
N PHE A 9 3.86 -13.36 6.36
CA PHE A 9 3.76 -12.03 5.72
C PHE A 9 2.40 -11.39 5.98
N LYS A 10 1.30 -12.13 5.75
CA LYS A 10 -0.07 -11.65 6.02
C LYS A 10 -0.39 -11.43 7.51
N GLU A 11 0.43 -11.92 8.44
CA GLU A 11 0.27 -11.72 9.88
C GLU A 11 0.96 -10.43 10.37
N VAL A 12 1.85 -9.83 9.57
CA VAL A 12 2.65 -8.65 9.96
C VAL A 12 2.20 -7.34 9.31
N TYR A 13 1.32 -7.39 8.30
CA TYR A 13 0.78 -6.18 7.66
C TYR A 13 -0.66 -5.91 8.08
N TYR A 14 -0.92 -4.66 8.42
CA TYR A 14 -2.27 -4.17 8.70
C TYR A 14 -2.87 -3.62 7.41
N GLY A 15 -4.07 -4.09 7.05
CA GLY A 15 -4.89 -3.43 6.04
C GLY A 15 -5.42 -2.11 6.61
N ILE A 16 -4.78 -0.99 6.26
CA ILE A 16 -5.29 0.33 6.66
C ILE A 16 -6.32 0.77 5.63
N ARG A 17 -7.60 0.74 6.02
CA ARG A 17 -8.68 1.37 5.24
C ARG A 17 -8.76 2.85 5.60
N PRO A 18 -8.53 3.79 4.67
CA PRO A 18 -8.77 5.19 4.95
C PRO A 18 -10.26 5.41 5.22
N THR A 19 -10.57 6.09 6.33
CA THR A 19 -11.94 6.46 6.70
C THR A 19 -12.23 7.93 6.42
N THR A 20 -11.21 8.72 6.06
CA THR A 20 -11.31 10.14 5.77
C THR A 20 -10.83 10.43 4.35
N MET A 21 -11.36 11.51 3.75
CA MET A 21 -10.93 11.97 2.43
C MET A 21 -9.44 12.37 2.42
N VAL A 22 -8.94 12.92 3.52
CA VAL A 22 -7.51 13.22 3.68
C VAL A 22 -6.67 11.95 3.61
N GLY A 23 -7.08 10.89 4.31
CA GLY A 23 -6.42 9.58 4.24
C GLY A 23 -6.50 8.95 2.85
N TRP A 24 -7.65 9.07 2.17
CA TRP A 24 -7.83 8.60 0.80
C TRP A 24 -6.85 9.31 -0.16
N ASN A 25 -6.80 10.65 -0.11
CA ASN A 25 -5.92 11.46 -0.97
C ASN A 25 -4.41 11.23 -0.73
N ASN A 26 -4.04 10.63 0.40
CA ASN A 26 -2.66 10.21 0.67
C ASN A 26 -2.29 8.89 -0.03
N ILE A 27 -3.26 8.02 -0.33
CA ILE A 27 -3.00 6.71 -0.96
C ILE A 27 -3.39 6.67 -2.43
N VAL A 28 -4.28 7.57 -2.88
CA VAL A 28 -4.62 7.73 -4.29
C VAL A 28 -4.23 9.12 -4.80
N ARG A 29 -4.08 9.24 -6.12
CA ARG A 29 -3.95 10.50 -6.83
C ARG A 29 -5.03 10.56 -7.89
N ARG A 30 -5.62 11.73 -8.10
CA ARG A 30 -6.45 11.97 -9.29
C ARG A 30 -5.56 12.12 -10.51
N GLY A 31 -6.03 11.60 -11.63
CA GLY A 31 -5.40 11.77 -12.93
C GLY A 31 -6.38 11.45 -14.03
N TYR A 32 -5.98 11.68 -15.28
CA TYR A 32 -6.78 11.27 -16.42
C TYR A 32 -6.61 9.79 -16.70
N ARG A 33 -7.72 9.12 -17.02
CA ARG A 33 -7.71 7.75 -17.51
C ARG A 33 -6.93 7.69 -18.81
N VAL A 34 -6.03 6.71 -18.91
CA VAL A 34 -5.27 6.42 -20.13
C VAL A 34 -5.61 5.03 -20.67
N ASP A 35 -5.56 4.87 -21.99
CA ASP A 35 -5.72 3.57 -22.65
C ASP A 35 -4.39 2.79 -22.70
N GLU A 36 -4.42 1.61 -23.34
CA GLU A 36 -3.24 0.73 -23.49
C GLU A 36 -2.08 1.38 -24.27
N ASN A 37 -2.36 2.43 -25.05
CA ASN A 37 -1.37 3.19 -25.81
C ASN A 37 -0.92 4.47 -25.09
N ASN A 38 -1.28 4.63 -23.80
CA ASN A 38 -1.05 5.82 -22.99
C ASN A 38 -1.75 7.10 -23.49
N ASN A 39 -2.82 7.00 -24.27
CA ASN A 39 -3.61 8.16 -24.67
C ASN A 39 -4.71 8.45 -23.65
N VAL A 40 -5.00 9.73 -23.41
CA VAL A 40 -6.10 10.15 -22.52
C VAL A 40 -7.43 9.70 -23.09
N VAL A 41 -8.24 9.04 -22.26
CA VAL A 41 -9.59 8.62 -22.59
C VAL A 41 -10.55 9.79 -22.36
N HIS A 42 -11.34 10.10 -23.39
CA HIS A 42 -12.36 11.15 -23.34
C HIS A 42 -13.76 10.55 -23.18
N GLY A 43 -14.61 11.23 -22.41
CA GLY A 43 -16.01 10.89 -22.23
C GLY A 43 -16.88 11.24 -23.44
N PRO A 44 -18.18 10.91 -23.40
CA PRO A 44 -19.13 11.23 -24.47
C PRO A 44 -19.28 12.73 -24.75
N ASP A 45 -18.93 13.57 -23.77
CA ASP A 45 -18.89 15.04 -23.84
C ASP A 45 -17.59 15.60 -24.41
N GLY A 46 -16.64 14.71 -24.78
CA GLY A 46 -15.32 15.08 -25.29
C GLY A 46 -14.33 15.52 -24.21
N GLN A 47 -14.69 15.51 -22.92
CA GLN A 47 -13.78 15.89 -21.85
C GLN A 47 -12.94 14.69 -21.37
N PRO A 48 -11.69 14.91 -20.93
CA PRO A 48 -10.90 13.87 -20.28
C PRO A 48 -11.64 13.24 -19.09
N ILE A 49 -11.61 11.91 -18.99
CA ILE A 49 -12.18 11.21 -17.84
C ILE A 49 -11.16 11.24 -16.70
N GLU A 50 -11.52 11.86 -15.57
CA GLU A 50 -10.76 11.73 -14.32
C GLU A 50 -11.03 10.40 -13.62
N ASP A 51 -9.99 9.80 -13.06
CA ASP A 51 -10.05 8.56 -12.28
C ASP A 51 -9.10 8.63 -11.07
N ASP A 52 -9.37 7.81 -10.07
CA ASP A 52 -8.53 7.67 -8.88
C ASP A 52 -7.48 6.57 -9.11
N PHE A 53 -6.20 6.96 -9.11
CA PHE A 53 -5.07 6.05 -9.27
C PHE A 53 -4.38 5.81 -7.94
N ALA A 54 -4.21 4.54 -7.59
CA ALA A 54 -3.39 4.18 -6.45
C ALA A 54 -1.95 4.71 -6.62
N ARG A 55 -1.41 5.36 -5.59
CA ARG A 55 0.01 5.79 -5.57
C ARG A 55 0.97 4.61 -5.42
N PHE A 56 0.46 3.48 -4.95
CA PHE A 56 1.13 2.20 -4.86
C PHE A 56 0.15 1.08 -5.26
N PRO A 57 0.61 -0.07 -5.80
CA PRO A 57 -0.29 -1.15 -6.21
C PRO A 57 -1.12 -1.67 -5.02
N PHE A 58 -2.45 -1.70 -5.16
CA PHE A 58 -3.35 -2.37 -4.18
C PHE A 58 -3.41 -3.89 -4.36
N TYR A 59 -2.69 -4.41 -5.35
CA TYR A 59 -2.57 -5.82 -5.67
C TYR A 59 -1.11 -6.16 -5.91
N TRP A 60 -0.76 -7.41 -5.68
CA TRP A 60 0.58 -7.90 -5.97
C TRP A 60 0.72 -8.10 -7.48
N THR A 61 1.67 -7.40 -8.10
CA THR A 61 2.03 -7.64 -9.50
C THR A 61 2.97 -8.85 -9.59
N LYS A 62 3.22 -9.36 -10.80
CA LYS A 62 4.21 -10.43 -10.99
C LYS A 62 5.61 -9.95 -10.56
N GLU A 63 5.93 -8.70 -10.83
CA GLU A 63 7.18 -8.05 -10.42
C GLU A 63 7.32 -8.03 -8.90
N HIS A 64 6.23 -7.81 -8.17
CA HIS A 64 6.25 -7.88 -6.71
C HIS A 64 6.70 -9.27 -6.20
N TYR A 65 6.22 -10.35 -6.81
CA TYR A 65 6.65 -11.71 -6.43
C TYR A 65 8.09 -12.04 -6.83
N LEU A 66 8.69 -11.24 -7.72
CA LEU A 66 10.08 -11.41 -8.15
C LEU A 66 11.05 -10.57 -7.31
N MET A 67 10.54 -9.63 -6.50
CA MET A 67 11.37 -8.83 -5.60
C MET A 67 11.79 -9.65 -4.37
N ASN A 68 13.04 -9.48 -3.95
CA ASN A 68 13.54 -10.15 -2.75
C ASN A 68 12.81 -9.64 -1.51
N PRO A 69 12.54 -10.48 -0.48
CA PRO A 69 11.89 -10.05 0.75
C PRO A 69 12.55 -8.84 1.43
N ASN A 70 13.87 -8.70 1.30
CA ASN A 70 14.65 -7.58 1.84
C ASN A 70 14.31 -6.21 1.20
N GLU A 71 13.61 -6.21 0.06
CA GLU A 71 13.07 -4.99 -0.56
C GLU A 71 11.84 -4.46 0.19
N PHE A 72 11.17 -5.32 0.99
CA PHE A 72 9.95 -4.99 1.73
C PHE A 72 10.17 -4.91 3.25
N VAL A 73 11.32 -5.39 3.72
CA VAL A 73 11.68 -5.39 5.14
C VAL A 73 12.74 -4.33 5.39
N PHE A 74 12.34 -3.27 6.09
CA PHE A 74 13.27 -2.25 6.57
C PHE A 74 13.69 -2.58 7.99
N GLY A 75 14.99 -2.84 8.18
CA GLY A 75 15.56 -2.94 9.52
C GLY A 75 15.48 -1.61 10.26
N ARG A 76 15.34 -1.66 11.58
CA ARG A 76 15.19 -0.45 12.43
C ARG A 76 16.38 0.49 12.29
N GLU A 77 17.56 -0.06 12.03
CA GLU A 77 18.81 0.65 11.79
C GLU A 77 18.81 1.50 10.51
N ARG A 78 17.88 1.25 9.59
CA ARG A 78 17.77 1.98 8.31
C ARG A 78 16.73 3.09 8.36
N LEU A 79 15.97 3.21 9.45
CA LEU A 79 14.96 4.26 9.62
C LEU A 79 15.62 5.56 10.07
N SER A 80 15.19 6.67 9.49
CA SER A 80 15.47 7.99 10.06
C SER A 80 14.83 8.14 11.45
N GLN A 81 15.24 9.17 12.19
CA GLN A 81 14.70 9.43 13.52
C GLN A 81 13.18 9.69 13.49
N GLU A 82 12.69 10.35 12.44
CA GLU A 82 11.27 10.62 12.23
C GLU A 82 10.50 9.33 11.92
N GLU A 83 10.96 8.54 10.95
CA GLU A 83 10.35 7.26 10.60
C GLU A 83 10.32 6.29 11.77
N PHE A 84 11.39 6.26 12.58
CA PHE A 84 11.42 5.44 13.79
C PHE A 84 10.38 5.89 14.81
N ALA A 85 10.22 7.20 15.02
CA ALA A 85 9.19 7.74 15.92
C ALA A 85 7.77 7.40 15.44
N ASP A 86 7.50 7.50 14.14
CA ASP A 86 6.21 7.11 13.57
C ASP A 86 5.96 5.60 13.65
N TYR A 87 6.99 4.78 13.44
CA TYR A 87 6.91 3.34 13.68
C TYR A 87 6.55 3.01 15.13
N GLN A 88 7.10 3.72 16.12
CA GLN A 88 6.73 3.52 17.53
C GLN A 88 5.27 3.90 17.82
N LYS A 89 4.76 4.98 17.22
CA LYS A 89 3.33 5.35 17.33
C LYS A 89 2.44 4.25 16.77
N LEU A 90 2.80 3.70 15.61
CA LEU A 90 2.06 2.59 14.99
C LEU A 90 2.07 1.34 15.87
N LEU A 91 3.24 0.94 16.41
CA LEU A 91 3.35 -0.18 17.35
C LEU A 91 2.47 0.01 18.59
N ALA A 92 2.47 1.22 19.17
CA ALA A 92 1.64 1.54 20.33
C ALA A 92 0.14 1.44 19.99
N TYR A 93 -0.28 1.95 18.83
CA TYR A 93 -1.66 1.85 18.35
C TYR A 93 -2.10 0.40 18.15
N VAL A 94 -1.29 -0.39 17.44
CA VAL A 94 -1.55 -1.82 17.20
C VAL A 94 -1.70 -2.61 18.49
N LYS A 95 -0.89 -2.31 19.52
CA LYS A 95 -1.00 -2.97 20.84
C LYS A 95 -2.33 -2.69 21.56
N THR A 96 -3.10 -1.69 21.12
CA THR A 96 -4.44 -1.43 21.65
C THR A 96 -5.50 -2.35 21.04
N PHE A 97 -5.18 -3.03 19.93
CA PHE A 97 -6.11 -3.97 19.34
C PHE A 97 -6.27 -5.17 20.28
N PRO A 98 -7.51 -5.67 20.46
CA PRO A 98 -7.71 -6.91 21.20
C PRO A 98 -6.89 -8.01 20.52
N ALA A 99 -6.29 -8.90 21.31
CA ALA A 99 -5.66 -10.09 20.76
C ALA A 99 -6.72 -10.78 19.87
N ASN A 100 -6.41 -10.96 18.59
CA ASN A 100 -7.31 -11.60 17.65
C ASN A 100 -7.70 -12.97 18.22
N VAL A 101 -8.90 -13.09 18.79
CA VAL A 101 -9.49 -14.36 19.19
C VAL A 101 -10.01 -14.96 17.89
N TRP A 102 -9.14 -15.70 17.20
CA TRP A 102 -9.57 -16.49 16.07
C TRP A 102 -10.35 -17.69 16.64
N GLU A 103 -11.68 -17.60 16.62
CA GLU A 103 -12.57 -18.76 16.74
C GLU A 103 -12.65 -19.51 15.41
#